data_AF-A0ABD0NWE0-F1
#
_entry.id   AF-A0ABD0NWE0-F1
#
_cell.length_a   1.000
_cell.length_b   1.000
_cell.length_c   1.000
_cell.angle_alpha   90.00
_cell.angle_beta   90.00
_cell.angle_gamma   90.00
#
_symmetry.space_group_name_H-M   'P 1'
#
loop_
_entity.id
_entity.type
_entity.pdbx_description
1 polymer ?
#
loop_
_entity_poly.entity_id
_entity_poly.type
_entity_poly.pdbx_seq_one_letter_code
_entity_poly.pdbx_strand_id
1 'polypeptide(L)' 'GVVGGVMIITPNNIMFDPHKSDPLVIENGCEEYGLICPMEEVLSVALYDDVSRMKLKDALPS' A
#
# COMPACT_ATOMS: atom_id res chain seq x y z
N GLY A 1 5.18 7.04 7.05
CA GLY A 1 6.49 6.40 6.79
C GLY A 1 6.30 5.28 5.79
N VAL A 2 7.27 4.37 5.67
CA VAL A 2 7.13 3.15 4.86
C VAL A 2 6.83 1.99 5.82
N VAL A 3 5.80 1.20 5.51
CA VAL A 3 5.40 0.03 6.31
C VAL A 3 5.67 -1.24 5.51
N GLY A 4 6.40 -2.18 6.09
CA GLY A 4 6.62 -3.50 5.49
C GLY A 4 5.42 -4.42 5.69
N GLY A 5 5.15 -5.30 4.73
CA GLY A 5 4.02 -6.24 4.81
C GLY A 5 3.96 -7.21 3.63
N VAL A 6 2.85 -7.95 3.57
CA VAL A 6 2.55 -8.91 2.50
C VAL A 6 1.48 -8.31 1.59
N MET A 7 1.76 -8.24 0.30
CA MET A 7 0.77 -7.89 -0.72
C MET A 7 0.22 -9.17 -1.36
N ILE A 8 -1.10 -9.36 -1.28
CA ILE A 8 -1.82 -10.51 -1.83
C ILE A 8 -2.65 -10.00 -3.00
N ILE A 9 -2.47 -10.62 -4.16
CA ILE A 9 -3.24 -10.28 -5.37
C ILE A 9 -4.04 -11.51 -5.77
N THR A 10 -5.34 -11.30 -5.92
CA THR A 10 -6.29 -12.27 -6.47
C THR A 10 -6.99 -11.64 -7.67
N PRO A 11 -7.70 -12.42 -8.51
CA PRO A 11 -8.49 -11.84 -9.61
C PRO A 11 -9.50 -10.78 -9.16
N ASN A 12 -9.98 -10.86 -7.90
CA ASN A 12 -11.07 -10.02 -7.41
C ASN A 12 -10.58 -8.87 -6.51
N ASN A 13 -9.46 -9.03 -5.82
CA ASN A 13 -8.98 -8.07 -4.82
C ASN A 13 -7.46 -7.98 -4.79
N ILE A 14 -6.98 -6.78 -4.48
CA ILE A 14 -5.64 -6.49 -3.97
C ILE A 14 -5.77 -6.30 -2.46
N MET A 15 -4.92 -6.97 -1.70
CA MET A 15 -4.88 -6.85 -0.25
C MET A 15 -3.46 -6.57 0.21
N PHE A 16 -3.32 -5.80 1.28
CA PHE A 16 -2.06 -5.58 1.98
C PHE A 16 -2.24 -5.86 3.48
N ASP A 17 -1.43 -6.78 4.00
CA ASP A 17 -1.37 -7.14 5.42
C ASP A 17 -0.05 -6.64 6.01
N PRO A 18 -0.07 -5.61 6.89
CA PRO A 18 1.14 -5.02 7.44
C PRO A 18 1.80 -5.94 8.49
N HIS A 19 3.13 -5.93 8.56
CA HIS A 19 3.83 -6.68 9.60
C HIS A 19 3.59 -6.05 10.98
N LYS A 20 3.06 -6.84 11.93
CA LYS A 20 2.87 -6.40 13.32
C LYS A 20 4.14 -5.98 14.05
N SER A 21 5.30 -6.39 13.56
CA SER A 21 6.60 -6.00 14.10
C SER A 21 7.16 -4.70 13.51
N ASP A 22 6.50 -4.10 12.52
CA ASP A 22 6.90 -2.82 11.97
C ASP A 22 6.70 -1.72 13.04
N PRO A 23 7.70 -0.84 13.30
CA PRO A 23 7.59 0.18 14.34
C PRO A 23 6.36 1.07 14.21
N LEU A 24 5.95 1.42 12.99
CA LEU A 24 4.79 2.29 12.76
C LEU A 24 3.48 1.57 13.07
N VAL A 25 3.42 0.26 12.81
CA VAL A 25 2.27 -0.58 13.12
C VAL A 25 2.14 -0.79 14.63
N ILE A 26 3.26 -0.94 15.34
CA ILE A 26 3.28 -1.03 16.81
C ILE A 26 2.75 0.27 17.43
N GLU A 27 3.13 1.43 16.87
CA GLU A 27 2.74 2.75 17.37
C GLU A 27 1.27 3.10 17.06
N ASN A 28 0.81 2.85 15.83
CA ASN A 28 -0.46 3.38 15.34
C ASN A 28 -1.57 2.33 15.14
N GLY A 29 -1.26 1.05 15.34
CA GLY A 29 -2.22 -0.03 15.09
C GLY A 29 -2.08 -0.65 13.69
N CYS A 30 -2.57 -1.88 13.56
CA CYS A 30 -2.48 -2.67 12.33
C CYS A 30 -3.56 -2.26 11.31
N GLU A 31 -4.73 -1.91 11.84
CA GLU A 31 -5.92 -1.48 11.13
C GLU A 31 -5.70 -0.21 10.29
N GLU A 32 -4.78 0.66 10.70
CA GLU A 32 -4.46 1.90 9.98
C GLU A 32 -3.68 1.66 8.68
N TYR A 33 -3.04 0.49 8.54
CA TYR A 33 -2.18 0.18 7.40
C TYR A 33 -2.69 -0.99 6.55
N GLY A 34 -3.74 -1.68 6.99
CA GLY A 34 -4.37 -2.74 6.19
C GLY A 34 -5.11 -2.16 4.98
N LEU A 35 -5.02 -2.84 3.83
CA LEU A 35 -5.77 -2.47 2.62
C LEU A 35 -6.49 -3.70 2.06
N ILE A 36 -7.74 -3.51 1.67
CA ILE A 36 -8.46 -4.41 0.77
C ILE A 36 -9.12 -3.53 -0.28
N CYS A 37 -8.77 -3.75 -1.54
CA CYS A 37 -9.29 -2.99 -2.67
C CYS A 37 -9.79 -3.96 -3.75
N PRO A 38 -11.07 -3.90 -4.15
CA PRO A 38 -11.57 -4.66 -5.28
C PRO A 38 -10.82 -4.30 -6.57
N MET A 39 -10.52 -5.28 -7.41
CA MET A 39 -9.84 -5.06 -8.69
C MET A 39 -10.62 -4.12 -9.62
N GLU A 40 -11.94 -4.05 -9.48
CA GLU A 40 -12.82 -3.15 -10.23
C GLU A 40 -12.60 -1.67 -9.90
N GLU A 41 -12.08 -1.36 -8.70
CA GLU A 41 -11.78 0.02 -8.28
C GLU A 41 -10.37 0.47 -8.73
N VAL A 42 -9.56 -0.45 -9.26
CA VAL A 42 -8.20 -0.16 -9.74
C VAL A 42 -8.27 0.45 -11.14
N LEU A 43 -8.09 1.77 -11.22
CA LEU A 43 -8.15 2.49 -12.49
C LEU A 43 -6.86 2.41 -13.32
N SER A 44 -5.70 2.37 -12.66
CA SER A 44 -4.40 2.37 -13.32
C SER A 44 -3.30 1.78 -12.43
N VAL A 45 -2.25 1.26 -13.05
CA VAL A 45 -1.05 0.74 -12.39
C VAL A 45 0.18 1.27 -13.11
N ALA A 46 1.19 1.69 -12.35
CA ALA A 46 2.49 2.09 -12.86
C ALA A 46 3.59 1.28 -12.18
N LEU A 47 4.62 0.92 -12.94
CA LEU A 47 5.78 0.17 -12.45
C LEU A 47 6.94 1.14 -12.20
N TYR A 48 7.53 1.06 -11.01
CA TYR A 48 8.70 1.82 -10.62
C TYR A 48 9.82 0.88 -10.22
N ASP A 49 11.04 1.25 -10.57
CA ASP A 49 12.27 0.51 -10.28
C ASP A 49 12.85 0.81 -8.89
N ASP A 50 12.46 1.94 -8.29
CA ASP A 50 12.95 2.38 -6.99
C ASP A 50 11.82 3.00 -6.13
N VAL A 51 11.62 2.43 -4.95
CA VAL A 51 10.64 2.88 -3.95
C VAL A 51 11.00 4.26 -3.38
N SER A 52 12.27 4.66 -3.41
CA SER A 52 12.69 6.01 -2.99
C SER A 52 12.06 7.13 -3.84
N ARG A 53 11.61 6.77 -5.04
CA ARG A 53 10.93 7.67 -5.99
C ARG A 53 9.45 7.88 -5.66
N MET A 54 8.86 7.07 -4.77
CA MET A 54 7.56 7.37 -4.16
C MET A 54 7.71 8.53 -3.17
N LYS A 55 7.97 9.73 -3.69
CA LYS A 55 7.72 10.97 -2.96
C LYS A 55 6.24 11.26 -3.11
N LEU A 56 5.57 11.55 -1.99
CA LEU A 56 4.13 11.83 -1.90
C LEU A 56 3.71 13.15 -2.61
N LYS A 57 4.37 13.53 -3.71
CA LYS A 57 4.24 14.82 -4.40
C LYS A 57 3.63 14.73 -5.80
N ASP A 58 3.41 13.53 -6.35
CA ASP A 58 2.98 13.37 -7.75
C ASP A 58 1.55 12.79 -7.93
N ALA A 59 0.71 12.84 -6.90
CA ALA A 59 -0.73 12.68 -7.09
C ALA A 59 -1.33 14.00 -7.62
N LEU A 60 -1.15 14.33 -8.91
CA LEU A 60 -1.68 15.56 -9.53
C LEU A 60 -2.09 15.29 -11.00
N PRO A 61 -3.14 15.97 -11.54
CA PRO A 61 -3.16 17.43 -11.68
C PRO A 61 -4.39 18.14 -11.09
N SER A 62 -4.27 19.48 -11.07
CA SER A 62 -5.23 20.52 -10.69
C SER A 62 -6.61 20.38 -11.31
#